data_AF-A0A095VQL9-F1
#
_entry.id   AF-A0A095VQL9-F1
#
_cell.length_a   1.000
_cell.length_b   1.000
_cell.length_c   1.000
_cell.angle_alpha   90.00
_cell.angle_beta   90.00
_cell.angle_gamma   90.00
#
_symmetry.space_group_name_H-M   'P 1'
#
loop_
_entity.id
_entity.type
_entity.pdbx_description
1 polymer ?
#
loop_
_entity_poly.entity_id
_entity_poly.type
_entity_poly.pdbx_seq_one_letter_code
_entity_poly.pdbx_strand_id
1 'polypeptide(L)'
;MTLILLGLATFGALAVASGTLSSHRGAGTDQRGKEVYAVATGGLNHALAWFEEHAGSLAFSDDDAGGVWRSAGAGTTSPVTATAYVDKSLGTDAYDLAIEYELLSTLSATDPSDPLLVRARATGRAEGDSHVQRTVSVDLLLTRKSVFSPLFAAAIDSFSAPAVLVEDGLSGITGTPEAYPLVDDGIAIGITRGGTADVATGNLSLEDGGKVGALSGTPSLSEAVFGLSPSGYDGDGNPVGANAAEQMLRALAERHPDAVKVVDSSANWHQSLGSADEPVIVFFTEEAGCPKINGNTTIHGLVYFETRDCQANGWGKATIYGSVAFAGAPTKLSANTEFHARQLDFSYLAEAEGGGNRFALGLAKAELVRIPGSWRDF
;
A
#
# COMPACT_ATOMS: atom_id res chain seq x y z
N MET A 1 73.44 44.81 -8.42
CA MET A 1 72.06 45.35 -8.34
C MET A 1 71.07 44.48 -9.10
N THR A 2 71.40 44.00 -10.31
CA THR A 2 70.56 43.10 -11.14
C THR A 2 70.24 41.74 -10.51
N LEU A 3 71.16 41.10 -9.78
CA LEU A 3 70.92 39.81 -9.10
C LEU A 3 69.89 39.91 -7.95
N ILE A 4 69.87 41.02 -7.22
CA ILE A 4 68.94 41.24 -6.11
C ILE A 4 67.52 41.50 -6.65
N LEU A 5 67.42 42.26 -7.74
CA LEU A 5 66.14 42.49 -8.43
C LEU A 5 65.58 41.20 -9.05
N LEU A 6 66.44 40.34 -9.61
CA LEU A 6 66.04 39.04 -10.13
C LEU A 6 65.55 38.10 -9.01
N GLY A 7 66.20 38.12 -7.86
CA GLY A 7 65.77 37.38 -6.67
C GLY A 7 64.42 37.85 -6.12
N LEU A 8 64.20 39.17 -6.03
CA LEU A 8 62.91 39.73 -5.63
C LEU A 8 61.78 39.39 -6.62
N ALA A 9 62.08 39.39 -7.92
CA ALA A 9 61.12 39.01 -8.95
C ALA A 9 60.75 37.52 -8.88
N THR A 10 61.71 36.62 -8.62
CA THR A 10 61.42 35.18 -8.48
C THR A 10 60.65 34.86 -7.20
N PHE A 11 60.95 35.52 -6.08
CA PHE A 11 60.15 35.38 -4.85
C PHE A 11 58.72 35.91 -5.02
N GLY A 12 58.54 37.04 -5.72
CA GLY A 12 57.20 37.57 -6.04
C GLY A 12 56.40 36.62 -6.93
N ALA A 13 57.03 36.05 -7.97
CA ALA A 13 56.39 35.08 -8.85
C ALA A 13 56.00 33.78 -8.10
N LEU A 14 56.84 33.30 -7.18
CA LEU A 14 56.56 32.12 -6.36
C LEU A 14 55.40 32.38 -5.39
N ALA A 15 55.34 33.56 -4.76
CA ALA A 15 54.25 33.92 -3.86
C ALA A 15 52.91 33.98 -4.60
N VAL A 16 52.87 34.60 -5.78
CA VAL A 16 51.66 34.65 -6.63
C VAL A 16 51.26 33.25 -7.09
N ALA A 17 52.21 32.43 -7.54
CA ALA A 17 51.95 31.05 -7.94
C ALA A 17 51.41 30.19 -6.79
N SER A 18 51.91 30.40 -5.56
CA SER A 18 51.40 29.70 -4.38
C SER A 18 49.97 30.11 -4.02
N GLY A 19 49.65 31.40 -4.15
CA GLY A 19 48.32 31.94 -3.93
C GLY A 19 47.30 31.40 -4.93
N THR A 20 47.62 31.44 -6.23
CA THR A 20 46.75 30.91 -7.28
C THR A 20 46.55 29.39 -7.17
N LEU A 21 47.61 28.64 -6.84
CA LEU A 21 47.50 27.21 -6.61
C LEU A 21 46.55 26.90 -5.43
N SER A 22 46.62 27.68 -4.35
CA SER A 22 45.74 27.50 -3.19
C SER A 22 44.27 27.82 -3.52
N SER A 23 44.00 28.87 -4.30
CA SER A 23 42.63 29.21 -4.73
C SER A 23 42.07 28.20 -5.72
N HIS A 24 42.89 27.70 -6.65
CA HIS A 24 42.48 26.64 -7.58
C HIS A 24 42.18 25.32 -6.86
N ARG A 25 42.99 24.97 -5.85
CA ARG A 25 42.71 23.82 -4.98
C ARG A 25 41.40 23.99 -4.22
N GLY A 26 41.18 25.16 -3.62
CA GLY A 26 39.94 25.46 -2.89
C GLY A 26 38.70 25.40 -3.79
N ALA A 27 38.77 25.99 -4.99
CA ALA A 27 37.68 25.95 -5.96
C ALA A 27 37.39 24.52 -6.47
N GLY A 28 38.43 23.72 -6.72
CA GLY A 28 38.27 22.33 -7.15
C GLY A 28 37.64 21.44 -6.06
N THR A 29 38.03 21.64 -4.80
CA THR A 29 37.41 20.91 -3.68
C THR A 29 35.96 21.31 -3.44
N ASP A 30 35.62 22.60 -3.60
CA ASP A 30 34.24 23.09 -3.48
C ASP A 30 33.35 22.55 -4.60
N GLN A 31 33.84 22.57 -5.84
CA GLN A 31 33.13 22.03 -7.00
C GLN A 31 32.84 20.53 -6.82
N ARG A 32 33.87 19.72 -6.51
CA ARG A 32 33.70 18.29 -6.27
C ARG A 32 32.75 18.01 -5.10
N GLY A 33 32.84 18.81 -4.03
CA GLY A 33 31.91 18.71 -2.92
C GLY A 33 30.45 18.91 -3.32
N LYS A 34 30.16 19.89 -4.20
CA LYS A 34 28.82 20.15 -4.74
C LYS A 34 28.34 19.06 -5.68
N GLU A 35 29.22 18.53 -6.53
CA GLU A 35 28.90 17.46 -7.47
C GLU A 35 28.53 16.17 -6.74
N VAL A 36 29.33 15.73 -5.75
CA VAL A 36 29.01 14.54 -4.94
C VAL A 36 27.70 14.72 -4.18
N TYR A 37 27.46 15.91 -3.64
CA TYR A 37 26.22 16.23 -2.93
C TYR A 37 24.99 16.18 -3.85
N ALA A 38 25.11 16.65 -5.10
CA ALA A 38 24.06 16.55 -6.10
C ALA A 38 23.76 15.09 -6.46
N VAL A 39 24.78 14.25 -6.64
CA VAL A 39 24.64 12.81 -6.88
C VAL A 39 23.93 12.12 -5.71
N ALA A 40 24.35 12.42 -4.47
CA ALA A 40 23.76 11.85 -3.27
C ALA A 40 22.28 12.26 -3.12
N THR A 41 21.94 13.53 -3.33
CA THR A 41 20.56 14.05 -3.26
C THR A 41 19.67 13.48 -4.36
N GLY A 42 20.16 13.39 -5.60
CA GLY A 42 19.46 12.75 -6.71
C GLY A 42 19.22 11.26 -6.43
N GLY A 43 20.23 10.58 -5.91
CA GLY A 43 20.14 9.19 -5.47
C GLY A 43 19.13 8.97 -4.36
N LEU A 44 19.03 9.90 -3.40
CA LEU A 44 18.04 9.83 -2.34
C LEU A 44 16.62 9.96 -2.88
N ASN A 45 16.33 10.91 -3.77
CA ASN A 45 15.00 11.04 -4.37
C ASN A 45 14.61 9.78 -5.16
N HIS A 46 15.58 9.17 -5.86
CA HIS A 46 15.37 7.91 -6.54
C HIS A 46 15.10 6.76 -5.58
N ALA A 47 15.86 6.67 -4.48
CA ALA A 47 15.61 5.70 -3.42
C ALA A 47 14.18 5.82 -2.89
N LEU A 48 13.70 7.05 -2.66
CA LEU A 48 12.33 7.29 -2.19
C LEU A 48 11.27 6.82 -3.20
N ALA A 49 11.41 7.17 -4.47
CA ALA A 49 10.48 6.72 -5.51
C ALA A 49 10.47 5.19 -5.66
N TRP A 50 11.66 4.56 -5.62
CA TRP A 50 11.77 3.11 -5.68
C TRP A 50 11.14 2.45 -4.45
N PHE A 51 11.37 3.01 -3.26
CA PHE A 51 10.79 2.51 -2.00
C PHE A 51 9.27 2.63 -1.99
N GLU A 52 8.69 3.72 -2.50
CA GLU A 52 7.23 3.86 -2.66
C GLU A 52 6.62 2.73 -3.50
N GLU A 53 7.32 2.30 -4.56
CA GLU A 53 6.86 1.26 -5.49
C GLU A 53 7.16 -0.17 -4.98
N HIS A 54 8.24 -0.35 -4.22
CA HIS A 54 8.78 -1.68 -3.86
C HIS A 54 8.80 -1.97 -2.35
N ALA A 55 8.25 -1.12 -1.49
CA ALA A 55 8.24 -1.33 -0.03
C ALA A 55 7.63 -2.68 0.38
N GLY A 56 6.67 -3.20 -0.40
CA GLY A 56 6.04 -4.51 -0.15
C GLY A 56 6.92 -5.73 -0.40
N SER A 57 8.02 -5.59 -1.17
CA SER A 57 8.95 -6.69 -1.47
C SER A 57 10.18 -6.71 -0.57
N LEU A 58 10.32 -5.72 0.32
CA LEU A 58 11.39 -5.67 1.31
C LEU A 58 11.06 -6.58 2.49
N ALA A 59 11.79 -7.69 2.60
CA ALA A 59 11.72 -8.59 3.75
C ALA A 59 12.53 -8.00 4.92
N PHE A 60 11.91 -7.10 5.69
CA PHE A 60 12.42 -6.71 7.01
C PHE A 60 12.23 -7.88 7.98
N SER A 61 13.27 -8.28 8.70
CA SER A 61 13.19 -9.32 9.73
C SER A 61 13.06 -8.69 11.12
N ASP A 62 12.25 -9.29 11.99
CA ASP A 62 12.03 -8.84 13.39
C ASP A 62 13.30 -8.95 14.26
N ASP A 63 14.32 -9.69 13.81
CA ASP A 63 15.61 -9.82 14.51
C ASP A 63 16.49 -8.54 14.39
N ASP A 64 16.06 -7.57 13.58
CA ASP A 64 16.85 -6.41 13.14
C ASP A 64 16.42 -5.08 13.79
N ALA A 65 16.14 -5.06 15.09
CA ALA A 65 16.11 -3.82 15.87
C ALA A 65 17.50 -3.13 15.82
N GLY A 66 17.69 -2.17 14.91
CA GLY A 66 19.01 -1.62 14.57
C GLY A 66 19.78 -2.43 13.51
N GLY A 67 19.14 -3.43 12.90
CA GLY A 67 19.66 -4.12 11.74
C GLY A 67 19.48 -3.25 10.50
N VAL A 68 20.62 -2.93 9.89
CA VAL A 68 20.63 -2.26 8.60
C VAL A 68 20.29 -3.33 7.58
N TRP A 69 19.24 -3.13 6.78
CA TRP A 69 19.08 -3.90 5.55
C TRP A 69 20.17 -3.44 4.57
N ARG A 70 21.36 -4.00 4.77
CA ARG A 70 22.43 -3.95 3.79
C ARG A 70 22.22 -5.18 2.94
N SER A 71 22.11 -4.99 1.63
CA SER A 71 22.49 -6.04 0.70
C SER A 71 24.00 -6.32 0.88
N ALA A 72 24.36 -7.04 1.94
CA ALA A 72 25.77 -7.31 2.29
C ALA A 72 25.92 -8.74 2.81
N GLY A 73 25.32 -9.70 2.11
CA GLY A 73 26.07 -10.90 1.76
C GLY A 73 26.99 -10.53 0.59
N ALA A 74 28.31 -10.63 0.79
CA ALA A 74 29.31 -10.37 -0.24
C ALA A 74 28.93 -11.08 -1.56
N GLY A 75 28.66 -10.32 -2.62
CA GLY A 75 28.40 -10.87 -3.97
C GLY A 75 27.00 -10.65 -4.56
N THR A 76 26.11 -9.88 -3.93
CA THR A 76 24.80 -9.56 -4.53
C THR A 76 24.66 -8.06 -4.80
N THR A 77 24.30 -7.73 -6.04
CA THR A 77 24.08 -6.38 -6.54
C THR A 77 22.89 -5.75 -5.83
N SER A 78 23.05 -4.52 -5.31
CA SER A 78 21.95 -3.70 -4.79
C SER A 78 20.80 -3.66 -5.82
N PRO A 79 19.54 -3.98 -5.46
CA PRO A 79 18.43 -4.02 -6.41
C PRO A 79 18.13 -2.65 -7.01
N VAL A 80 18.54 -1.57 -6.34
CA VAL A 80 18.54 -0.22 -6.93
C VAL A 80 19.81 -0.06 -7.74
N THR A 81 19.80 -0.60 -8.96
CA THR A 81 20.81 -0.22 -9.96
C THR A 81 20.51 1.24 -10.33
N ALA A 82 21.07 2.18 -9.56
CA ALA A 82 20.85 3.62 -9.72
C ALA A 82 21.50 4.19 -11.01
N THR A 83 21.65 3.37 -12.03
CA THR A 83 22.27 3.67 -13.33
C THR A 83 21.31 4.39 -14.29
N ALA A 84 20.00 4.38 -14.05
CA ALA A 84 19.03 4.90 -15.03
C ALA A 84 18.61 6.37 -14.82
N TYR A 85 18.76 6.96 -13.62
CA TYR A 85 18.08 8.23 -13.29
C TYR A 85 18.94 9.33 -12.66
N VAL A 86 20.17 9.03 -12.22
CA VAL A 86 21.09 10.03 -11.69
C VAL A 86 22.24 10.16 -12.66
N ASP A 87 22.49 11.38 -13.14
CA ASP A 87 23.70 11.65 -13.90
C ASP A 87 24.90 11.49 -12.98
N LYS A 88 25.68 10.43 -13.22
CA LYS A 88 26.89 10.09 -12.48
C LYS A 88 28.13 10.75 -13.07
N SER A 89 28.00 11.42 -14.22
CA SER A 89 29.09 12.08 -14.92
C SER A 89 28.88 13.59 -14.85
N LEU A 90 29.30 14.21 -13.75
CA LEU A 90 29.19 15.65 -13.57
C LEU A 90 30.51 16.33 -13.96
N GLY A 91 30.44 17.18 -14.99
CA GLY A 91 31.62 17.85 -15.50
C GLY A 91 32.61 16.88 -16.16
N THR A 92 33.79 16.70 -15.56
CA THR A 92 34.86 15.79 -16.05
C THR A 92 35.06 14.58 -15.14
N ASP A 93 34.40 14.56 -13.98
CA ASP A 93 34.55 13.52 -12.96
C ASP A 93 33.33 12.57 -13.00
N ALA A 94 33.56 11.31 -12.63
CA ALA A 94 32.53 10.29 -12.50
C ALA A 94 32.30 9.94 -11.03
N TYR A 95 31.07 9.55 -10.69
CA TYR A 95 30.61 9.34 -9.32
C TYR A 95 29.84 8.03 -9.17
N ASP A 96 30.23 7.24 -8.17
CA ASP A 96 29.50 6.10 -7.67
C ASP A 96 28.35 6.55 -6.76
N LEU A 97 27.26 5.76 -6.75
CA LEU A 97 26.10 5.98 -5.89
C LEU A 97 25.73 4.67 -5.20
N ALA A 98 25.67 4.69 -3.87
CA ALA A 98 25.19 3.60 -3.03
C ALA A 98 23.92 4.02 -2.28
N ILE A 99 22.89 3.15 -2.27
CA ILE A 99 21.63 3.37 -1.56
C ILE A 99 21.46 2.28 -0.51
N GLU A 100 21.06 2.67 0.71
CA GLU A 100 20.82 1.78 1.85
C GLU A 100 19.48 2.12 2.53
N TYR A 101 18.80 1.11 3.07
CA TYR A 101 17.62 1.28 3.93
C TYR A 101 17.90 0.67 5.30
N GLU A 102 17.62 1.44 6.36
CA GLU A 102 17.85 1.03 7.75
C GLU A 102 16.51 1.06 8.50
N LEU A 103 16.15 -0.04 9.17
CA LEU A 103 14.98 -0.08 10.03
C LEU A 103 15.31 0.57 11.37
N LEU A 104 14.56 1.60 11.76
CA LEU A 104 14.76 2.36 13.00
C LEU A 104 13.78 1.99 14.11
N SER A 105 12.59 1.47 13.76
CA SER A 105 11.60 0.97 14.72
C SER A 105 11.84 -0.51 15.01
N THR A 106 11.78 -0.90 16.29
CA THR A 106 11.72 -2.31 16.67
C THR A 106 10.32 -2.83 16.38
N LEU A 107 10.18 -3.78 15.48
CA LEU A 107 8.95 -4.55 15.36
C LEU A 107 8.73 -5.25 16.71
N SER A 108 7.78 -4.77 17.51
CA SER A 108 7.25 -5.61 18.57
C SER A 108 6.48 -6.70 17.85
N ALA A 109 7.04 -7.92 17.76
CA ALA A 109 6.35 -9.07 17.18
C ALA A 109 4.97 -9.35 17.83
N THR A 110 4.69 -8.69 18.96
CA THR A 110 3.43 -8.76 19.70
C THR A 110 2.46 -7.60 19.46
N ASP A 111 2.87 -6.50 18.81
CA ASP A 111 1.98 -5.36 18.56
C ASP A 111 2.00 -4.90 17.08
N PRO A 112 1.06 -5.39 16.25
CA PRO A 112 0.92 -5.02 14.85
C PRO A 112 0.25 -3.65 14.66
N SER A 113 0.30 -2.74 15.65
CA SER A 113 -0.16 -1.35 15.57
C SER A 113 0.96 -0.31 15.56
N ASP A 114 2.22 -0.72 15.74
CA ASP A 114 3.37 0.17 15.76
C ASP A 114 3.81 0.59 14.34
N PRO A 115 3.91 1.90 14.04
CA PRO A 115 4.29 2.38 12.72
C PRO A 115 5.76 2.08 12.42
N LEU A 116 6.02 1.64 11.17
CA LEU A 116 7.36 1.28 10.73
C LEU A 116 8.15 2.54 10.34
N LEU A 117 9.30 2.72 11.00
CA LEU A 117 10.21 3.82 10.77
C LEU A 117 11.45 3.31 10.03
N VAL A 118 11.70 3.82 8.82
CA VAL A 118 12.84 3.44 7.98
C VAL A 118 13.66 4.66 7.60
N ARG A 119 14.99 4.56 7.67
CA ARG A 119 15.90 5.57 7.14
C ARG A 119 16.41 5.14 5.77
N ALA A 120 16.11 5.94 4.75
CA ALA A 120 16.76 5.83 3.45
C ALA A 120 18.06 6.65 3.47
N ARG A 121 19.16 6.07 2.99
CA ARG A 121 20.46 6.72 2.86
C ARG A 121 20.95 6.62 1.42
N ALA A 122 21.53 7.71 0.91
CA ALA A 122 22.20 7.74 -0.37
C ALA A 122 23.60 8.32 -0.21
N THR A 123 24.61 7.60 -0.68
CA THR A 123 26.02 7.98 -0.61
C THR A 123 26.57 8.14 -2.00
N GLY A 124 26.94 9.38 -2.36
CA GLY A 124 27.72 9.68 -3.55
C GLY A 124 29.21 9.58 -3.23
N ARG A 125 30.01 9.04 -4.16
CA ARG A 125 31.47 8.93 -4.02
C ARG A 125 32.16 9.15 -5.36
N ALA A 126 33.26 9.90 -5.38
CA ALA A 126 34.03 10.07 -6.61
C ALA A 126 34.70 8.76 -7.03
N GLU A 127 34.62 8.41 -8.32
CA GLU A 127 35.34 7.27 -8.87
C GLU A 127 36.85 7.50 -8.71
N GLY A 128 37.53 6.55 -8.06
CA GLY A 128 38.98 6.62 -7.83
C GLY A 128 39.43 7.52 -6.66
N ASP A 129 38.53 8.20 -5.94
CA ASP A 129 38.87 8.95 -4.72
C ASP A 129 37.88 8.71 -3.57
N SER A 130 38.32 7.95 -2.57
CA SER A 130 37.52 7.63 -1.39
C SER A 130 37.30 8.78 -0.41
N HIS A 131 38.09 9.85 -0.51
CA HIS A 131 38.01 10.99 0.41
C HIS A 131 36.91 11.97 0.00
N VAL A 132 36.42 11.85 -1.23
CA VAL A 132 35.39 12.72 -1.82
C VAL A 132 34.08 11.93 -1.84
N GLN A 133 33.39 11.94 -0.70
CA GLN A 133 32.11 11.26 -0.50
C GLN A 133 31.14 12.13 0.32
N ARG A 134 29.83 11.99 0.05
CA ARG A 134 28.74 12.63 0.81
C ARG A 134 27.61 11.65 1.02
N THR A 135 27.04 11.66 2.22
CA THR A 135 25.89 10.83 2.55
C THR A 135 24.73 11.71 2.99
N VAL A 136 23.60 11.58 2.28
CA VAL A 136 22.33 12.20 2.66
C VAL A 136 21.35 11.13 3.12
N SER A 137 20.47 11.48 4.06
CA SER A 137 19.46 10.54 4.56
C SER A 137 18.16 11.23 4.97
N VAL A 138 17.07 10.48 4.94
CA VAL A 138 15.74 10.91 5.39
C VAL A 138 15.03 9.76 6.09
N ASP A 139 14.25 10.08 7.12
CA ASP A 139 13.43 9.09 7.82
C ASP A 139 12.01 9.05 7.21
N LEU A 140 11.50 7.84 7.05
CA LEU A 140 10.25 7.49 6.40
C LEU A 140 9.38 6.76 7.39
N LEU A 141 8.13 7.18 7.45
CA LEU A 141 7.06 6.49 8.16
C LEU A 141 6.24 5.72 7.12
N LEU A 142 6.08 4.42 7.32
CA LEU A 142 5.18 3.60 6.52
C LEU A 142 3.92 3.31 7.33
N THR A 143 2.74 3.50 6.74
CA THR A 143 1.42 3.18 7.33
C THR A 143 0.55 2.51 6.28
N ARG A 144 -0.12 1.38 6.54
CA ARG A 144 -1.04 0.78 5.54
C ARG A 144 -2.48 1.27 5.76
N LYS A 145 -3.18 1.69 4.71
CA LYS A 145 -4.53 2.23 4.77
C LYS A 145 -5.56 1.22 4.27
N SER A 146 -6.11 0.46 5.20
CA SER A 146 -7.45 -0.14 5.12
C SER A 146 -7.99 -0.22 6.53
N VAL A 147 -9.28 0.04 6.67
CA VAL A 147 -9.96 0.02 7.97
C VAL A 147 -10.39 -1.39 8.38
N PHE A 148 -10.31 -2.37 7.47
CA PHE A 148 -10.74 -3.76 7.67
C PHE A 148 -9.60 -4.77 7.73
N SER A 149 -8.37 -4.29 7.58
CA SER A 149 -7.15 -5.09 7.61
C SER A 149 -6.26 -4.62 8.75
N PRO A 150 -5.58 -5.52 9.46
CA PRO A 150 -4.63 -5.13 10.50
C PRO A 150 -3.52 -4.25 9.90
N LEU A 151 -3.26 -3.10 10.55
CA LEU A 151 -2.53 -1.95 10.02
C LEU A 151 -1.06 -2.22 9.58
N PHE A 152 -0.46 -3.36 9.92
CA PHE A 152 0.95 -3.63 9.65
C PHE A 152 1.30 -5.07 9.28
N ALA A 153 0.33 -5.90 8.90
CA ALA A 153 0.66 -7.24 8.42
C ALA A 153 1.32 -7.12 7.04
N ALA A 154 2.58 -7.59 6.92
CA ALA A 154 3.33 -7.62 5.66
C ALA A 154 2.55 -8.33 4.53
N ALA A 155 1.60 -9.19 4.92
CA ALA A 155 0.59 -9.87 4.13
C ALA A 155 -0.76 -9.71 4.80
N ILE A 156 -1.83 -9.50 4.05
CA ILE A 156 -3.17 -9.45 4.65
C ILE A 156 -3.75 -10.84 4.51
N ASP A 157 -3.29 -11.69 5.42
CA ASP A 157 -3.76 -13.05 5.54
C ASP A 157 -5.13 -13.08 6.22
N SER A 158 -5.61 -11.98 6.83
CA SER A 158 -6.98 -11.94 7.35
C SER A 158 -7.70 -10.62 7.14
N PHE A 159 -8.99 -10.72 6.81
CA PHE A 159 -9.92 -9.62 6.58
C PHE A 159 -11.04 -9.67 7.62
N SER A 160 -11.34 -8.52 8.23
CA SER A 160 -12.40 -8.42 9.24
C SER A 160 -13.23 -7.17 9.00
N ALA A 161 -14.46 -7.38 8.53
CA ALA A 161 -15.43 -6.31 8.33
C ALA A 161 -16.81 -6.69 8.88
N PRO A 162 -17.73 -5.71 9.05
CA PRO A 162 -19.13 -5.96 9.30
C PRO A 162 -19.75 -6.94 8.29
N ALA A 163 -20.86 -7.57 8.68
CA ALA A 163 -21.57 -8.54 7.85
C ALA A 163 -22.06 -7.91 6.54
N VAL A 164 -22.50 -6.66 6.62
CA VAL A 164 -22.93 -5.85 5.47
C VAL A 164 -22.14 -4.55 5.44
N LEU A 165 -21.55 -4.24 4.28
CA LEU A 165 -20.89 -2.99 3.96
C LEU A 165 -21.64 -2.29 2.84
N VAL A 166 -21.90 -1.00 3.01
CA VAL A 166 -22.52 -0.16 1.99
C VAL A 166 -21.74 1.13 1.81
N GLU A 167 -21.64 1.60 0.56
CA GLU A 167 -20.99 2.89 0.30
C GLU A 167 -21.91 4.05 0.67
N ASP A 168 -23.10 4.16 0.04
CA ASP A 168 -23.92 5.39 0.09
C ASP A 168 -25.17 5.28 0.98
N GLY A 169 -25.46 4.10 1.54
CA GLY A 169 -26.63 3.87 2.39
C GLY A 169 -27.31 2.54 2.14
N LEU A 170 -28.46 2.33 2.77
CA LEU A 170 -29.24 1.10 2.66
C LEU A 170 -30.72 1.42 2.86
N SER A 171 -31.59 0.99 1.93
CA SER A 171 -33.02 1.30 2.06
C SER A 171 -33.93 0.28 1.38
N GLY A 172 -35.23 0.40 1.67
CA GLY A 172 -36.27 -0.40 1.01
C GLY A 172 -36.15 -1.90 1.28
N ILE A 173 -35.57 -2.29 2.42
CA ILE A 173 -35.42 -3.69 2.82
C ILE A 173 -36.80 -4.33 2.96
N THR A 174 -36.97 -5.51 2.37
CA THR A 174 -38.22 -6.29 2.44
C THR A 174 -37.91 -7.74 2.82
N GLY A 175 -38.92 -8.52 3.23
CA GLY A 175 -38.67 -9.84 3.84
C GLY A 175 -38.17 -9.71 5.29
N THR A 176 -37.36 -10.67 5.75
CA THR A 176 -36.75 -10.70 7.10
C THR A 176 -35.28 -11.13 7.02
N PRO A 177 -34.38 -10.34 6.41
CA PRO A 177 -32.96 -10.64 6.44
C PRO A 177 -32.41 -10.43 7.86
N GLU A 178 -31.31 -11.09 8.17
CA GLU A 178 -30.65 -11.06 9.48
C GLU A 178 -29.17 -10.77 9.29
N ALA A 179 -28.62 -9.87 10.11
CA ALA A 179 -27.20 -9.56 10.14
C ALA A 179 -26.64 -9.77 11.54
N TYR A 180 -25.65 -10.66 11.64
CA TYR A 180 -24.95 -11.04 12.86
C TYR A 180 -23.58 -10.35 12.88
N PRO A 181 -23.25 -9.54 13.90
CA PRO A 181 -21.95 -8.89 14.02
C PRO A 181 -20.84 -9.91 14.35
N LEU A 182 -19.57 -9.50 14.19
CA LEU A 182 -18.42 -10.37 14.47
C LEU A 182 -18.29 -10.70 15.96
N VAL A 183 -18.67 -9.73 16.78
CA VAL A 183 -18.73 -9.79 18.24
C VAL A 183 -20.06 -9.21 18.68
N ASP A 184 -20.62 -9.74 19.77
CA ASP A 184 -21.83 -9.20 20.40
C ASP A 184 -21.69 -7.69 20.62
N ASP A 185 -22.78 -6.95 20.43
CA ASP A 185 -22.83 -5.48 20.49
C ASP A 185 -21.96 -4.74 19.44
N GLY A 186 -21.36 -5.46 18.48
CA GLY A 186 -20.47 -4.94 17.44
C GLY A 186 -21.20 -4.31 16.25
N ILE A 187 -20.43 -3.89 15.24
CA ILE A 187 -20.98 -3.33 14.00
C ILE A 187 -21.42 -4.47 13.07
N ALA A 188 -22.72 -4.58 12.83
CA ALA A 188 -23.29 -5.54 11.89
C ALA A 188 -23.41 -4.93 10.48
N ILE A 189 -23.64 -3.62 10.38
CA ILE A 189 -23.68 -2.87 9.12
C ILE A 189 -22.70 -1.70 9.17
N GLY A 190 -21.75 -1.67 8.25
CA GLY A 190 -20.81 -0.59 8.06
C GLY A 190 -21.19 0.31 6.90
N ILE A 191 -21.06 1.64 7.09
CA ILE A 191 -21.17 2.62 6.00
C ILE A 191 -19.85 3.37 5.80
N THR A 192 -19.37 3.45 4.56
CA THR A 192 -18.11 4.13 4.21
C THR A 192 -18.30 5.54 3.65
N ARG A 193 -19.49 5.90 3.16
CA ARG A 193 -19.78 7.27 2.72
C ARG A 193 -21.19 7.68 3.13
N GLY A 194 -21.33 8.93 3.60
CA GLY A 194 -22.59 9.37 4.23
C GLY A 194 -22.63 9.07 5.73
N GLY A 195 -23.82 9.03 6.30
CA GLY A 195 -24.04 8.88 7.73
C GLY A 195 -24.88 7.64 8.07
N THR A 196 -24.86 7.24 9.34
CA THR A 196 -25.73 6.15 9.83
C THR A 196 -27.23 6.43 9.64
N ALA A 197 -27.61 7.69 9.43
CA ALA A 197 -28.97 8.09 9.08
C ALA A 197 -29.40 7.64 7.67
N ASP A 198 -28.45 7.37 6.78
CA ASP A 198 -28.69 6.90 5.40
C ASP A 198 -28.90 5.38 5.34
N VAL A 199 -28.80 4.69 6.49
CA VAL A 199 -29.03 3.26 6.65
C VAL A 199 -30.38 3.05 7.33
N ALA A 200 -31.40 2.77 6.52
CA ALA A 200 -32.71 2.37 6.98
C ALA A 200 -32.78 0.83 7.07
N THR A 201 -32.54 0.30 8.27
CA THR A 201 -32.59 -1.15 8.53
C THR A 201 -33.97 -1.74 8.27
N GLY A 202 -35.06 -1.00 8.48
CA GLY A 202 -36.41 -1.47 8.14
C GLY A 202 -36.72 -2.86 8.71
N ASN A 203 -36.84 -3.87 7.84
CA ASN A 203 -37.08 -5.26 8.22
C ASN A 203 -35.82 -6.13 8.45
N LEU A 204 -34.62 -5.57 8.28
CA LEU A 204 -33.35 -6.26 8.58
C LEU A 204 -33.17 -6.32 10.09
N SER A 205 -33.16 -7.54 10.63
CA SER A 205 -32.86 -7.78 12.03
C SER A 205 -31.36 -7.66 12.27
N LEU A 206 -30.97 -6.95 13.32
CA LEU A 206 -29.60 -6.88 13.80
C LEU A 206 -29.51 -7.78 15.03
N GLU A 207 -28.96 -8.96 14.83
CA GLU A 207 -28.86 -9.98 15.87
C GLU A 207 -27.68 -9.67 16.81
N ASP A 208 -27.68 -10.31 17.99
CA ASP A 208 -26.61 -10.20 19.01
C ASP A 208 -26.24 -8.74 19.40
N GLY A 209 -27.21 -7.83 19.36
CA GLY A 209 -27.00 -6.42 19.68
C GLY A 209 -26.27 -5.63 18.59
N GLY A 210 -26.22 -6.15 17.36
CA GLY A 210 -25.57 -5.54 16.22
C GLY A 210 -26.01 -4.09 15.97
N LYS A 211 -25.04 -3.25 15.57
CA LYS A 211 -25.24 -1.81 15.34
C LYS A 211 -24.91 -1.42 13.91
N VAL A 212 -25.47 -0.31 13.48
CA VAL A 212 -25.03 0.42 12.28
C VAL A 212 -23.91 1.37 12.69
N GLY A 213 -22.77 1.31 11.99
CA GLY A 213 -21.61 2.16 12.27
C GLY A 213 -21.07 2.85 11.02
N ALA A 214 -20.71 4.12 11.14
CA ALA A 214 -19.91 4.81 10.13
C ALA A 214 -18.44 4.48 10.34
N LEU A 215 -17.78 3.98 9.31
CA LEU A 215 -16.45 3.37 9.42
C LEU A 215 -15.32 4.35 9.06
N SER A 216 -15.56 5.22 8.10
CA SER A 216 -14.68 6.32 7.72
C SER A 216 -15.48 7.20 6.78
N GLY A 217 -15.88 8.41 7.12
CA GLY A 217 -16.86 9.17 6.30
C GLY A 217 -16.38 9.70 4.95
N THR A 218 -15.31 9.15 4.34
CA THR A 218 -14.63 9.75 3.17
C THR A 218 -14.20 8.80 2.04
N PRO A 219 -13.58 7.61 2.25
CA PRO A 219 -13.12 6.78 1.14
C PRO A 219 -14.27 6.08 0.40
N SER A 220 -14.05 5.72 -0.86
CA SER A 220 -14.96 4.80 -1.56
C SER A 220 -14.92 3.42 -0.90
N LEU A 221 -15.93 2.59 -1.14
CA LEU A 221 -15.94 1.24 -0.61
C LEU A 221 -14.78 0.39 -1.15
N SER A 222 -14.42 0.57 -2.42
CA SER A 222 -13.24 -0.06 -3.01
C SER A 222 -11.93 0.36 -2.34
N GLU A 223 -11.80 1.62 -1.92
CA GLU A 223 -10.64 2.08 -1.16
C GLU A 223 -10.67 1.54 0.28
N ALA A 224 -11.85 1.44 0.90
CA ALA A 224 -11.98 0.92 2.26
C ALA A 224 -11.70 -0.59 2.33
N VAL A 225 -12.23 -1.37 1.37
CA VAL A 225 -12.06 -2.82 1.28
C VAL A 225 -10.68 -3.13 0.73
N PHE A 226 -10.31 -2.54 -0.42
CA PHE A 226 -9.11 -2.92 -1.16
C PHE A 226 -7.90 -1.98 -0.97
N GLY A 227 -8.03 -0.87 -0.24
CA GLY A 227 -6.96 0.13 -0.17
C GLY A 227 -6.61 0.79 -1.51
N LEU A 228 -7.38 0.53 -2.58
CA LEU A 228 -7.13 1.05 -3.91
C LEU A 228 -7.93 2.34 -4.09
N SER A 229 -7.24 3.47 -3.94
CA SER A 229 -7.85 4.78 -4.23
C SER A 229 -8.26 4.88 -5.69
N PRO A 230 -9.41 5.52 -6.01
CA PRO A 230 -9.75 5.88 -7.36
C PRO A 230 -8.65 6.70 -8.05
N SER A 231 -8.12 6.20 -9.16
CA SER A 231 -7.13 6.91 -9.99
C SER A 231 -7.73 8.09 -10.79
N GLY A 232 -9.03 8.33 -10.64
CA GLY A 232 -9.79 9.40 -11.29
C GLY A 232 -11.29 9.12 -11.17
N TYR A 233 -12.10 9.94 -11.84
CA TYR A 233 -13.46 9.59 -12.21
C TYR A 233 -13.52 9.57 -13.74
N ASP A 234 -14.27 8.65 -14.34
CA ASP A 234 -14.53 8.70 -15.78
C ASP A 234 -15.42 9.90 -16.13
N GLY A 235 -15.69 10.10 -17.42
CA GLY A 235 -16.52 11.20 -17.91
C GLY A 235 -17.98 11.15 -17.43
N ASP A 236 -18.40 10.04 -16.82
CA ASP A 236 -19.74 9.79 -16.30
C ASP A 236 -19.79 9.89 -14.75
N GLY A 237 -18.66 10.18 -14.11
CA GLY A 237 -18.57 10.38 -12.66
C GLY A 237 -18.36 9.09 -11.85
N ASN A 238 -17.95 7.99 -12.48
CA ASN A 238 -17.61 6.75 -11.80
C ASN A 238 -16.14 6.71 -11.40
N PRO A 239 -15.77 6.29 -10.17
CA PRO A 239 -14.39 6.23 -9.74
C PRO A 239 -13.58 5.18 -10.54
N VAL A 240 -12.53 5.62 -11.23
CA VAL A 240 -11.60 4.79 -12.03
C VAL A 240 -10.87 3.74 -11.18
N GLY A 241 -10.90 3.82 -9.85
CA GLY A 241 -10.31 2.81 -8.94
C GLY A 241 -11.08 1.50 -8.88
N ALA A 242 -12.35 1.50 -9.26
CA ALA A 242 -13.15 0.29 -9.40
C ALA A 242 -12.50 -0.64 -10.46
N ASN A 243 -12.08 -0.06 -11.60
CA ASN A 243 -11.24 -0.73 -12.61
C ASN A 243 -9.89 -1.23 -12.08
N ALA A 244 -9.29 -0.57 -11.08
CA ALA A 244 -8.01 -1.03 -10.50
C ALA A 244 -8.22 -2.25 -9.59
N ALA A 245 -9.28 -2.25 -8.78
CA ALA A 245 -9.68 -3.40 -7.97
C ALA A 245 -10.08 -4.59 -8.86
N GLU A 246 -10.85 -4.35 -9.92
CA GLU A 246 -11.20 -5.37 -10.89
C GLU A 246 -9.98 -5.96 -11.59
N GLN A 247 -9.08 -5.12 -12.15
CA GLN A 247 -7.86 -5.59 -12.81
C GLN A 247 -6.99 -6.43 -11.87
N MET A 248 -6.86 -5.97 -10.62
CA MET A 248 -6.16 -6.73 -9.59
C MET A 248 -6.84 -8.09 -9.39
N LEU A 249 -8.15 -8.11 -9.11
CA LEU A 249 -8.90 -9.34 -8.84
C LEU A 249 -8.93 -10.29 -10.04
N ARG A 250 -8.91 -9.79 -11.28
CA ARG A 250 -8.76 -10.62 -12.49
C ARG A 250 -7.38 -11.30 -12.54
N ALA A 251 -6.32 -10.54 -12.25
CA ALA A 251 -4.97 -11.11 -12.16
C ALA A 251 -4.82 -12.10 -10.99
N LEU A 252 -5.62 -11.95 -9.93
CA LEU A 252 -5.70 -12.93 -8.85
C LEU A 252 -6.52 -14.16 -9.25
N ALA A 253 -7.65 -13.98 -9.92
CA ALA A 253 -8.51 -15.07 -10.37
C ALA A 253 -7.81 -15.98 -11.40
N GLU A 254 -6.92 -15.43 -12.22
CA GLU A 254 -6.10 -16.23 -13.14
C GLU A 254 -5.12 -17.16 -12.39
N ARG A 255 -4.58 -16.69 -11.26
CA ARG A 255 -3.61 -17.46 -10.44
C ARG A 255 -4.28 -18.38 -9.43
N HIS A 256 -5.39 -17.94 -8.84
CA HIS A 256 -6.15 -18.65 -7.82
C HIS A 256 -7.63 -18.70 -8.20
N PRO A 257 -7.98 -19.45 -9.26
CA PRO A 257 -9.36 -19.53 -9.72
C PRO A 257 -10.30 -20.07 -8.67
N ASP A 258 -9.82 -20.87 -7.71
CA ASP A 258 -10.65 -21.44 -6.62
C ASP A 258 -10.92 -20.44 -5.48
N ALA A 259 -10.09 -19.41 -5.35
CA ALA A 259 -10.18 -18.42 -4.29
C ALA A 259 -10.83 -17.10 -4.72
N VAL A 260 -10.62 -16.69 -5.97
CA VAL A 260 -11.15 -15.44 -6.50
C VAL A 260 -12.01 -15.71 -7.73
N LYS A 261 -13.26 -15.28 -7.68
CA LYS A 261 -14.23 -15.35 -8.78
C LYS A 261 -14.61 -13.94 -9.21
N VAL A 262 -14.20 -13.55 -10.41
CA VAL A 262 -14.67 -12.34 -11.08
C VAL A 262 -15.84 -12.73 -11.99
N VAL A 263 -16.97 -12.07 -11.81
CA VAL A 263 -18.23 -12.39 -12.48
C VAL A 263 -18.70 -11.19 -13.27
N ASP A 264 -18.73 -11.36 -14.61
CA ASP A 264 -19.11 -10.31 -15.58
C ASP A 264 -20.53 -10.52 -16.13
N SER A 265 -21.24 -11.53 -15.62
CA SER A 265 -22.56 -11.93 -16.12
C SER A 265 -23.66 -11.53 -15.15
N SER A 266 -24.75 -10.99 -15.69
CA SER A 266 -25.98 -10.69 -14.95
C SER A 266 -26.84 -11.93 -14.64
N ALA A 267 -26.34 -13.13 -14.94
CA ALA A 267 -27.02 -14.38 -14.61
C ALA A 267 -27.09 -14.59 -13.09
N ASN A 268 -28.19 -15.21 -12.63
CA ASN A 268 -28.37 -15.51 -11.22
C ASN A 268 -27.26 -16.43 -10.70
N TRP A 269 -26.69 -16.05 -9.56
CA TRP A 269 -25.68 -16.82 -8.87
C TRP A 269 -26.32 -18.00 -8.13
N HIS A 270 -25.74 -19.18 -8.23
CA HIS A 270 -26.32 -20.42 -7.68
C HIS A 270 -25.30 -21.36 -7.02
N GLN A 271 -24.02 -20.98 -7.01
CA GLN A 271 -22.96 -21.85 -6.50
C GLN A 271 -22.63 -21.49 -5.06
N SER A 272 -22.65 -22.48 -4.19
CA SER A 272 -22.04 -22.34 -2.86
C SER A 272 -20.52 -22.41 -3.01
N LEU A 273 -19.80 -21.51 -2.35
CA LEU A 273 -18.34 -21.38 -2.48
C LEU A 273 -17.67 -21.14 -1.12
N GLY A 274 -16.40 -21.53 -1.06
CA GLY A 274 -15.53 -21.33 0.09
C GLY A 274 -15.88 -22.23 1.28
N SER A 275 -15.02 -22.14 2.29
CA SER A 275 -15.23 -22.73 3.61
C SER A 275 -14.73 -21.76 4.68
N ALA A 276 -14.87 -22.14 5.96
CA ALA A 276 -14.31 -21.33 7.05
C ALA A 276 -12.78 -21.21 6.98
N ASP A 277 -12.09 -22.25 6.51
CA ASP A 277 -10.62 -22.31 6.43
C ASP A 277 -10.08 -21.85 5.07
N GLU A 278 -10.93 -21.90 4.02
CA GLU A 278 -10.60 -21.46 2.66
C GLU A 278 -11.71 -20.52 2.14
N PRO A 279 -11.78 -19.28 2.66
CA PRO A 279 -12.75 -18.30 2.21
C PRO A 279 -12.45 -17.83 0.79
N VAL A 280 -13.48 -17.37 0.08
CA VAL A 280 -13.36 -16.89 -1.31
C VAL A 280 -13.65 -15.39 -1.43
N ILE A 281 -13.24 -14.79 -2.53
CA ILE A 281 -13.67 -13.46 -2.98
C ILE A 281 -14.54 -13.65 -4.21
N VAL A 282 -15.81 -13.24 -4.12
CA VAL A 282 -16.74 -13.20 -5.26
C VAL A 282 -16.97 -11.74 -5.61
N PHE A 283 -16.43 -11.32 -6.74
CA PHE A 283 -16.51 -9.95 -7.24
C PHE A 283 -17.45 -9.90 -8.45
N PHE A 284 -18.59 -9.23 -8.29
CA PHE A 284 -19.52 -8.92 -9.37
C PHE A 284 -19.16 -7.55 -9.95
N THR A 285 -18.74 -7.54 -11.22
CA THR A 285 -18.34 -6.31 -11.90
C THR A 285 -19.54 -5.41 -12.15
N GLU A 286 -19.28 -4.17 -12.56
CA GLU A 286 -20.33 -3.25 -12.97
C GLU A 286 -21.22 -3.82 -14.09
N GLU A 287 -20.66 -4.58 -15.05
CA GLU A 287 -21.40 -5.21 -16.14
C GLU A 287 -22.31 -6.36 -15.67
N ALA A 288 -21.91 -7.09 -14.63
CA ALA A 288 -22.79 -8.08 -14.01
C ALA A 288 -23.98 -7.42 -13.30
N GLY A 289 -23.82 -6.16 -12.89
CA GLY A 289 -24.81 -5.43 -12.12
C GLY A 289 -24.99 -6.05 -10.74
N CYS A 290 -26.23 -6.36 -10.38
CA CYS A 290 -26.60 -6.89 -9.08
C CYS A 290 -27.38 -8.21 -9.27
N PRO A 291 -26.70 -9.29 -9.69
CA PRO A 291 -27.36 -10.55 -9.94
C PRO A 291 -27.99 -11.10 -8.66
N LYS A 292 -29.09 -11.81 -8.83
CA LYS A 292 -29.75 -12.50 -7.72
C LYS A 292 -28.88 -13.66 -7.24
N ILE A 293 -28.62 -13.73 -5.94
CA ILE A 293 -28.11 -14.94 -5.30
C ILE A 293 -29.30 -15.86 -5.06
N ASN A 294 -29.29 -17.06 -5.63
CA ASN A 294 -30.38 -18.00 -5.47
C ASN A 294 -30.47 -18.52 -4.03
N GLY A 295 -31.66 -18.98 -3.67
CA GLY A 295 -31.88 -19.52 -2.34
C GLY A 295 -31.13 -20.81 -2.07
N ASN A 296 -30.77 -21.01 -0.80
CA ASN A 296 -29.93 -22.12 -0.31
C ASN A 296 -28.50 -22.10 -0.85
N THR A 297 -28.01 -20.94 -1.31
CA THR A 297 -26.60 -20.75 -1.62
C THR A 297 -25.85 -20.27 -0.38
N THR A 298 -24.72 -20.91 -0.08
CA THR A 298 -23.85 -20.56 1.06
C THR A 298 -22.50 -20.10 0.53
N ILE A 299 -22.07 -18.89 0.91
CA ILE A 299 -20.76 -18.36 0.53
C ILE A 299 -19.98 -18.06 1.80
N HIS A 300 -18.79 -18.64 1.93
CA HIS A 300 -17.82 -18.26 2.96
C HIS A 300 -16.79 -17.33 2.32
N GLY A 301 -16.85 -16.03 2.61
CA GLY A 301 -16.00 -15.08 1.92
C GLY A 301 -16.48 -13.65 1.86
N LEU A 302 -15.80 -12.88 1.02
CA LEU A 302 -16.16 -11.51 0.65
C LEU A 302 -16.97 -11.54 -0.64
N VAL A 303 -18.20 -11.03 -0.60
CA VAL A 303 -19.03 -10.84 -1.78
C VAL A 303 -19.11 -9.35 -2.09
N TYR A 304 -18.51 -8.92 -3.19
CA TYR A 304 -18.42 -7.51 -3.57
C TYR A 304 -19.25 -7.23 -4.82
N PHE A 305 -20.12 -6.24 -4.75
CA PHE A 305 -20.89 -5.72 -5.88
C PHE A 305 -20.40 -4.31 -6.22
N GLU A 306 -19.83 -4.19 -7.42
CA GLU A 306 -19.29 -2.92 -7.92
C GLU A 306 -20.38 -1.96 -8.41
N THR A 307 -21.51 -2.50 -8.90
CA THR A 307 -22.61 -1.64 -9.35
C THR A 307 -23.16 -0.78 -8.20
N ARG A 308 -23.44 0.49 -8.50
CA ARG A 308 -24.03 1.42 -7.53
C ARG A 308 -25.55 1.23 -7.41
N ASP A 309 -26.21 0.80 -8.48
CA ASP A 309 -27.66 0.60 -8.57
C ASP A 309 -28.06 -0.85 -8.28
N CYS A 310 -27.68 -1.35 -7.10
CA CYS A 310 -27.94 -2.74 -6.74
C CYS A 310 -29.38 -2.94 -6.24
N GLN A 311 -30.18 -3.69 -7.00
CA GLN A 311 -31.48 -4.18 -6.54
C GLN A 311 -31.34 -5.63 -6.06
N ALA A 312 -30.89 -5.83 -4.81
CA ALA A 312 -30.57 -7.12 -4.21
C ALA A 312 -31.82 -7.99 -3.90
N ASN A 313 -32.65 -8.21 -4.91
CA ASN A 313 -33.93 -8.85 -4.80
C ASN A 313 -33.84 -10.37 -4.88
N GLY A 314 -34.60 -11.04 -4.01
CA GLY A 314 -34.88 -12.47 -4.12
C GLY A 314 -33.77 -13.38 -3.60
N TRP A 315 -32.91 -12.91 -2.69
CA TRP A 315 -31.82 -13.69 -2.10
C TRP A 315 -32.28 -14.75 -1.06
N GLY A 316 -33.49 -15.29 -1.24
CA GLY A 316 -34.25 -16.00 -0.22
C GLY A 316 -33.53 -17.23 0.32
N LYS A 317 -33.11 -17.23 1.59
CA LYS A 317 -32.32 -18.30 2.22
C LYS A 317 -30.89 -18.44 1.69
N ALA A 318 -30.31 -17.39 1.16
CA ALA A 318 -28.86 -17.34 0.99
C ALA A 318 -28.20 -17.09 2.36
N THR A 319 -27.03 -17.66 2.58
CA THR A 319 -26.24 -17.46 3.80
C THR A 319 -24.84 -17.04 3.41
N ILE A 320 -24.37 -15.92 3.96
CA ILE A 320 -23.01 -15.41 3.72
C ILE A 320 -22.27 -15.42 5.05
N TYR A 321 -21.18 -16.18 5.13
CA TYR A 321 -20.23 -16.16 6.26
C TYR A 321 -19.02 -15.32 5.86
N GLY A 322 -18.95 -14.09 6.35
CA GLY A 322 -17.97 -13.10 5.93
C GLY A 322 -18.63 -11.74 5.78
N SER A 323 -18.41 -11.10 4.64
CA SER A 323 -18.94 -9.75 4.39
C SER A 323 -19.54 -9.66 2.99
N VAL A 324 -20.68 -8.99 2.88
CA VAL A 324 -21.20 -8.49 1.60
C VAL A 324 -20.94 -6.99 1.51
N ALA A 325 -20.42 -6.53 0.37
CA ALA A 325 -20.02 -5.16 0.12
C ALA A 325 -20.73 -4.61 -1.12
N PHE A 326 -21.44 -3.49 -0.97
CA PHE A 326 -22.16 -2.83 -2.06
C PHE A 326 -21.60 -1.42 -2.30
N ALA A 327 -21.03 -1.18 -3.48
CA ALA A 327 -20.40 0.11 -3.81
C ALA A 327 -21.39 1.28 -3.98
N GLY A 328 -22.70 1.05 -3.86
CA GLY A 328 -23.72 2.09 -3.83
C GLY A 328 -24.72 1.92 -2.69
N ALA A 329 -25.97 2.30 -2.93
CA ALA A 329 -27.07 2.19 -1.97
C ALA A 329 -28.04 1.09 -2.40
N PRO A 330 -27.84 -0.17 -1.98
CA PRO A 330 -28.72 -1.25 -2.37
C PRO A 330 -30.17 -0.97 -1.94
N THR A 331 -31.08 -1.16 -2.90
CA THR A 331 -32.52 -1.05 -2.66
C THR A 331 -33.15 -2.43 -2.75
N LYS A 332 -34.09 -2.73 -1.86
CA LYS A 332 -34.83 -4.01 -1.89
C LYS A 332 -33.95 -5.24 -1.66
N LEU A 333 -33.14 -5.20 -0.60
CA LEU A 333 -32.62 -6.43 -0.01
C LEU A 333 -33.83 -7.27 0.44
N SER A 334 -34.26 -8.21 -0.39
CA SER A 334 -35.57 -8.87 -0.28
C SER A 334 -35.43 -10.37 -0.12
N ALA A 335 -35.38 -10.84 1.14
CA ALA A 335 -35.25 -12.26 1.46
C ALA A 335 -35.04 -12.54 2.95
N ASN A 336 -35.21 -13.80 3.35
CA ASN A 336 -34.66 -14.36 4.59
C ASN A 336 -33.18 -14.71 4.37
N THR A 337 -32.36 -13.71 4.07
CA THR A 337 -30.91 -13.88 3.90
C THR A 337 -30.23 -13.70 5.24
N GLU A 338 -29.25 -14.53 5.51
CA GLU A 338 -28.44 -14.43 6.73
C GLU A 338 -27.02 -13.96 6.39
N PHE A 339 -26.57 -12.90 7.04
CA PHE A 339 -25.22 -12.36 6.94
C PHE A 339 -24.51 -12.56 8.28
N HIS A 340 -23.48 -13.39 8.29
CA HIS A 340 -22.69 -13.71 9.49
C HIS A 340 -21.30 -13.09 9.33
N ALA A 341 -21.02 -12.00 10.04
CA ALA A 341 -19.68 -11.42 10.04
C ALA A 341 -18.65 -12.45 10.54
N ARG A 342 -17.61 -12.68 9.76
CA ARG A 342 -16.50 -13.57 10.11
C ARG A 342 -15.19 -12.92 9.72
N GLN A 343 -14.16 -13.16 10.53
CA GLN A 343 -12.80 -12.96 10.08
C GLN A 343 -12.53 -13.98 8.97
N LEU A 344 -12.14 -13.49 7.80
CA LEU A 344 -11.80 -14.30 6.64
C LEU A 344 -10.29 -14.46 6.62
N ASP A 345 -9.79 -15.69 6.69
CA ASP A 345 -8.37 -16.00 6.64
C ASP A 345 -7.97 -16.49 5.23
N PHE A 346 -7.19 -15.70 4.53
CA PHE A 346 -6.64 -15.98 3.21
C PHE A 346 -5.15 -16.41 3.27
N SER A 347 -4.59 -16.71 4.45
CA SER A 347 -3.21 -17.21 4.61
C SER A 347 -2.89 -18.42 3.72
N TYR A 348 -3.89 -19.29 3.48
CA TYR A 348 -3.74 -20.47 2.64
C TYR A 348 -3.27 -20.14 1.19
N LEU A 349 -3.57 -18.94 0.70
CA LEU A 349 -3.09 -18.47 -0.61
C LEU A 349 -1.60 -18.13 -0.58
N ALA A 350 -1.09 -17.60 0.54
CA ALA A 350 0.33 -17.32 0.71
C ALA A 350 1.15 -18.61 0.87
N GLU A 351 0.58 -19.65 1.48
CA GLU A 351 1.21 -20.98 1.60
C GLU A 351 1.34 -21.69 0.24
N ALA A 352 0.31 -21.58 -0.61
CA ALA A 352 0.28 -22.20 -1.93
C ALA A 352 1.38 -21.68 -2.88
N GLU A 353 1.83 -20.43 -2.72
CA GLU A 353 2.90 -19.83 -3.54
C GLU A 353 4.32 -20.01 -2.97
N GLY A 354 4.50 -20.84 -1.93
CA GLY A 354 5.84 -21.18 -1.42
C GLY A 354 6.48 -20.12 -0.52
N GLY A 355 5.67 -19.37 0.25
CA GLY A 355 6.10 -18.59 1.42
C GLY A 355 6.91 -17.32 1.16
N GLY A 356 7.23 -16.99 -0.10
CA GLY A 356 8.08 -15.84 -0.45
C GLY A 356 7.32 -14.59 -0.91
N ASN A 357 6.16 -14.74 -1.54
CA ASN A 357 5.32 -13.64 -2.00
C ASN A 357 4.01 -13.70 -1.23
N ARG A 358 4.00 -13.12 -0.03
CA ARG A 358 2.77 -13.10 0.73
C ARG A 358 1.77 -12.19 0.03
N PHE A 359 0.63 -12.77 -0.31
CA PHE A 359 -0.43 -12.12 -1.06
C PHE A 359 -0.97 -10.93 -0.26
N ALA A 360 -0.53 -9.71 -0.59
CA ALA A 360 -1.35 -8.56 -0.28
C ALA A 360 -2.54 -8.68 -1.24
N LEU A 361 -3.69 -9.17 -0.76
CA LEU A 361 -4.97 -9.20 -1.49
C LEU A 361 -5.46 -7.80 -1.90
N GLY A 362 -4.56 -6.80 -1.87
CA GLY A 362 -4.86 -5.40 -2.05
C GLY A 362 -5.97 -5.11 -1.09
N LEU A 363 -5.79 -5.44 0.18
CA LEU A 363 -6.74 -5.09 1.23
C LEU A 363 -6.15 -4.00 2.13
N ALA A 364 -5.00 -3.42 1.76
CA ALA A 364 -4.42 -2.20 2.33
C ALA A 364 -3.29 -1.71 1.41
N LYS A 365 -3.27 -0.41 1.11
CA LYS A 365 -2.15 0.24 0.41
C LYS A 365 -1.20 0.83 1.44
N ALA A 366 0.10 0.56 1.28
CA ALA A 366 1.13 1.23 2.07
C ALA A 366 1.17 2.71 1.66
N GLU A 367 0.88 3.61 2.59
CA GLU A 367 1.15 5.04 2.50
C GLU A 367 2.52 5.33 3.12
N LEU A 368 3.37 5.97 2.33
CA LEU A 368 4.69 6.43 2.75
C LEU A 368 4.61 7.92 3.10
N VAL A 369 5.07 8.30 4.29
CA VAL A 369 5.19 9.69 4.72
C VAL A 369 6.65 9.99 5.05
N ARG A 370 7.19 11.02 4.40
CA ARG A 370 8.51 11.57 4.80
C ARG A 370 8.34 12.33 6.10
N ILE A 371 9.19 12.06 7.09
CA ILE A 371 9.11 12.76 8.38
C ILE A 371 9.73 14.16 8.21
N PRO A 372 8.95 15.25 8.38
CA PRO A 372 9.49 16.60 8.26
C PRO A 372 10.64 16.83 9.26
N GLY A 373 11.74 17.42 8.81
CA GLY A 373 12.91 17.69 9.65
C GLY A 373 13.83 16.49 9.91
N SER A 374 13.54 15.32 9.34
CA SER A 374 14.42 14.13 9.46
C SER A 374 15.60 14.13 8.48
N TRP A 375 15.69 15.12 7.60
CA TRP A 375 16.75 15.20 6.60
C TRP A 375 18.11 15.47 7.27
N ARG A 376 19.11 14.67 6.91
CA ARG A 376 20.48 14.79 7.42
C ARG A 376 21.49 14.72 6.27
N ASP A 377 22.52 15.54 6.37
CA ASP A 377 23.70 15.56 5.49
C ASP A 377 24.95 15.38 6.35
N PHE A 378 25.82 14.44 5.97
CA PHE A 378 27.03 14.06 6.70
C PHE A 378 28.29 14.20 5.83
#